data_AF-A0A850W6M0-F1
#
_entry.id   AF-A0A850W6M0-F1
#
_cell.length_a   1.000
_cell.length_b   1.000
_cell.length_c   1.000
_cell.angle_alpha   90.00
_cell.angle_beta   90.00
_cell.angle_gamma   90.00
#
_symmetry.space_group_name_H-M   'P 1'
#
loop_
_entity.id
_entity.type
_entity.pdbx_description
1 polymer ?
#
loop_
_entity_poly.entity_id
_entity_poly.type
_entity_poly.pdbx_seq_one_letter_code
_entity_poly.pdbx_strand_id
1 'polypeptide(L)'
;LHARYVLQLLCETRRVLKEMPNITHLSTSYSREITVCGDLHGNLDDLLLIFYKNGLPSEQNRYVFNGDFVDRGKNSMEILIILFAFLLIYPNDLHLNRGNHEDYMMNLRYGFTKEVSKKYKV
;
A
#
# COMPACT_ATOMS: atom_id res chain seq x y z
N LEU A 1 8.51 -10.43 -7.91
CA LEU A 1 8.93 -9.44 -8.93
C LEU A 1 10.46 -9.35 -8.93
N HIS A 2 11.13 -9.14 -10.07
CA HIS A 2 12.60 -9.03 -10.08
C HIS A 2 13.08 -7.82 -9.26
N ALA A 3 14.15 -7.96 -8.47
CA ALA A 3 14.62 -6.96 -7.50
C ALA A 3 14.84 -5.57 -8.13
N ARG A 4 15.39 -5.50 -9.34
CA ARG A 4 15.56 -4.25 -10.10
C ARG A 4 14.26 -3.45 -10.24
N TYR A 5 13.15 -4.11 -10.59
CA TYR A 5 11.86 -3.43 -10.78
C TYR A 5 11.23 -3.04 -9.45
N VAL A 6 11.43 -3.82 -8.39
CA VAL A 6 10.98 -3.47 -7.05
C VAL A 6 11.70 -2.22 -6.56
N LEU A 7 13.03 -2.15 -6.72
CA LEU A 7 13.81 -0.96 -6.36
C LEU A 7 13.35 0.28 -7.13
N GLN A 8 13.12 0.15 -8.44
CA GLN A 8 12.60 1.25 -9.26
C GLN A 8 11.24 1.74 -8.74
N LEU A 9 10.32 0.81 -8.45
CA LEU A 9 9.02 1.13 -7.87
C LEU A 9 9.16 1.89 -6.54
N LEU A 10 9.97 1.37 -5.60
CA LEU A 10 10.19 1.99 -4.29
C LEU A 10 10.81 3.39 -4.40
N CYS A 11 11.74 3.59 -5.34
CA CYS A 11 12.35 4.90 -5.59
C CYS A 11 11.32 5.93 -6.09
N GLU A 12 10.50 5.57 -7.08
CA GLU A 12 9.47 6.48 -7.59
C GLU A 12 8.39 6.75 -6.55
N THR A 13 7.93 5.73 -5.83
CA THR A 13 6.95 5.91 -4.74
C THR A 13 7.48 6.83 -3.66
N ARG A 14 8.76 6.68 -3.26
CA ARG A 14 9.39 7.59 -2.29
C ARG A 14 9.42 9.03 -2.79
N ARG A 15 9.64 9.26 -4.09
CA ARG A 15 9.65 10.60 -4.68
C ARG A 15 8.25 11.23 -4.59
N VAL A 16 7.22 10.51 -5.02
CA VAL A 16 5.83 10.98 -4.97
C VAL A 16 5.38 11.25 -3.54
N LEU A 17 5.56 10.29 -2.62
CA LEU A 17 5.13 10.46 -1.22
C LEU A 17 5.81 11.63 -0.49
N LYS A 18 7.04 11.99 -0.87
CA LYS A 18 7.74 13.17 -0.30
C LYS A 18 7.12 14.50 -0.73
N GLU A 19 6.49 14.55 -1.89
CA GLU A 19 5.85 15.75 -2.42
C GLU A 19 4.41 15.91 -1.89
N MET A 20 3.83 14.85 -1.31
CA MET A 20 2.47 14.87 -0.77
C MET A 20 2.40 15.58 0.60
N PRO A 21 1.29 16.26 0.91
CA PRO A 21 1.08 16.86 2.21
C PRO A 21 0.84 15.81 3.30
N ASN A 22 1.17 16.14 4.55
CA ASN A 22 0.89 15.27 5.70
C ASN A 22 -0.62 15.03 5.94
N ILE A 23 -1.46 15.98 5.51
CA ILE A 23 -2.91 15.91 5.61
C ILE A 23 -3.48 16.04 4.20
N THR A 24 -4.17 14.99 3.74
CA THR A 24 -4.86 14.99 2.46
C THR A 24 -6.35 15.23 2.70
N HIS A 25 -6.91 16.26 2.05
CA HIS A 25 -8.33 16.55 2.10
C HIS A 25 -9.05 15.86 0.94
N LEU A 26 -9.98 14.96 1.25
CA LEU A 26 -10.78 14.25 0.26
C LEU A 26 -12.24 14.68 0.36
N SER A 27 -12.87 14.89 -0.79
CA SER A 27 -14.30 15.14 -0.90
C SER A 27 -14.98 14.06 -1.74
N THR A 28 -16.20 13.73 -1.35
CA THR A 28 -17.07 12.74 -2.02
C THR A 28 -18.32 13.44 -2.54
N SER A 29 -18.97 12.84 -3.53
CA SER A 29 -20.28 13.24 -4.05
C SER A 29 -21.17 12.00 -4.15
N TYR A 30 -22.49 12.19 -4.33
CA TYR A 30 -23.44 11.08 -4.49
C TYR A 30 -23.07 10.07 -5.61
N SER A 31 -22.29 10.50 -6.60
CA SER A 31 -21.82 9.68 -7.72
C SER A 31 -20.37 9.20 -7.58
N ARG A 32 -19.66 9.57 -6.50
CA ARG A 32 -18.22 9.31 -6.33
C ARG A 32 -17.91 8.90 -4.89
N GLU A 33 -18.14 7.62 -4.63
CA GLU A 33 -17.85 6.97 -3.35
C GLU A 33 -16.34 6.78 -3.14
N ILE A 34 -15.93 6.64 -1.87
CA ILE A 34 -14.56 6.34 -1.48
C ILE A 34 -14.58 5.10 -0.60
N THR A 35 -13.85 4.07 -1.00
CA THR A 35 -13.69 2.87 -0.18
C THR A 35 -12.56 3.10 0.83
N VAL A 36 -12.85 2.93 2.12
CA VAL A 36 -11.83 3.02 3.19
C VAL A 36 -11.51 1.62 3.68
N CYS A 37 -10.24 1.23 3.59
CA CYS A 37 -9.71 -0.05 4.02
C CYS A 37 -8.85 0.13 5.27
N GLY A 38 -9.02 -0.77 6.24
CA GLY A 38 -8.16 -0.86 7.42
C GLY A 38 -6.94 -1.76 7.17
N ASP A 39 -6.44 -2.32 8.27
CA ASP A 39 -5.23 -3.13 8.35
C ASP A 39 -5.28 -4.34 7.41
N LEU A 40 -4.17 -4.61 6.73
CA LEU A 40 -4.00 -5.80 5.87
C LEU A 40 -3.02 -6.81 6.47
N HIS A 41 -2.03 -6.35 7.23
CA HIS A 41 -1.05 -7.18 7.93
C HIS A 41 -0.50 -8.34 7.09
N GLY A 42 -0.03 -8.05 5.88
CA GLY A 42 0.58 -9.06 5.02
C GLY A 42 -0.38 -10.16 4.55
N ASN A 43 -1.71 -9.99 4.66
CA ASN A 43 -2.70 -10.91 4.12
C ASN A 43 -3.14 -10.50 2.71
N LEU A 44 -2.48 -11.09 1.71
CA LEU A 44 -2.71 -10.74 0.31
C LEU A 44 -4.11 -11.15 -0.18
N ASP A 45 -4.66 -12.26 0.33
CA ASP A 45 -5.97 -12.75 -0.08
C ASP A 45 -7.08 -11.75 0.29
N ASP A 46 -6.96 -11.07 1.43
CA ASP A 46 -7.88 -10.01 1.84
C ASP A 46 -7.82 -8.81 0.89
N LEU A 47 -6.62 -8.38 0.49
CA LEU A 47 -6.46 -7.30 -0.50
C LEU A 47 -7.10 -7.67 -1.85
N LEU A 48 -6.86 -8.88 -2.33
CA LEU A 48 -7.44 -9.36 -3.58
C LEU A 48 -8.96 -9.49 -3.49
N LEU A 49 -9.48 -9.91 -2.33
CA LEU A 49 -10.92 -10.00 -2.08
C LEU A 49 -11.57 -8.61 -2.07
N ILE A 50 -10.94 -7.61 -1.44
CA ILE A 50 -11.39 -6.21 -1.46
C ILE A 50 -11.52 -5.74 -2.91
N PHE A 51 -10.48 -5.92 -3.72
CA PHE A 51 -10.53 -5.52 -5.13
C PHE A 51 -11.52 -6.32 -5.98
N TYR A 52 -11.73 -7.59 -5.67
CA TYR A 52 -12.74 -8.40 -6.33
C TYR A 52 -14.16 -7.90 -6.02
N LYS A 53 -14.42 -7.49 -4.78
CA LYS A 53 -15.75 -7.04 -4.33
C LYS A 53 -16.06 -5.59 -4.71
N ASN A 54 -15.08 -4.71 -4.59
CA ASN A 54 -15.26 -3.26 -4.71
C ASN A 54 -14.66 -2.71 -6.02
N GLY A 55 -14.09 -3.57 -6.87
CA GLY A 55 -13.41 -3.17 -8.11
C GLY A 55 -11.98 -2.67 -7.87
N LEU A 56 -11.17 -2.64 -8.92
CA LEU A 56 -9.80 -2.13 -8.84
C LEU A 56 -9.79 -0.60 -8.65
N PRO A 57 -8.71 -0.03 -8.05
CA PRO A 57 -8.51 1.41 -8.02
C PRO A 57 -8.52 2.02 -9.42
N SER A 58 -9.21 3.15 -9.58
CA SER A 58 -9.27 3.93 -10.80
C SER A 58 -9.68 5.38 -10.49
N GLU A 59 -9.67 6.25 -11.50
CA GLU A 59 -10.18 7.62 -11.35
C GLU A 59 -11.64 7.67 -10.87
N GLN A 60 -12.44 6.65 -11.19
CA GLN A 60 -13.85 6.54 -10.79
C GLN A 60 -14.04 5.72 -9.50
N ASN A 61 -13.02 4.99 -9.05
CA ASN A 61 -13.07 4.11 -7.89
C ASN A 61 -11.93 4.39 -6.91
N ARG A 62 -12.22 5.25 -5.92
CA ARG A 62 -11.23 5.80 -4.99
C ARG A 62 -11.06 4.92 -3.77
N TYR A 63 -9.82 4.86 -3.28
CA TYR A 63 -9.47 4.10 -2.09
C TYR A 63 -8.64 4.92 -1.10
N VAL A 64 -8.88 4.67 0.19
CA VAL A 64 -7.99 5.06 1.29
C VAL A 64 -7.60 3.79 2.04
N PHE A 65 -6.32 3.44 2.04
CA PHE A 65 -5.80 2.36 2.89
C PHE A 65 -5.15 2.97 4.13
N ASN A 66 -5.69 2.65 5.30
CA ASN A 66 -5.40 3.36 6.55
C ASN A 66 -4.26 2.74 7.38
N GLY A 67 -3.14 2.43 6.73
CA GLY A 67 -1.95 1.88 7.38
C GLY A 67 -1.98 0.38 7.65
N ASP A 68 -0.94 -0.10 8.32
CA ASP A 68 -0.78 -1.48 8.78
C ASP A 68 -0.89 -2.50 7.62
N PHE A 69 -0.13 -2.22 6.56
CA PHE A 69 -0.05 -3.04 5.35
C PHE A 69 0.83 -4.27 5.57
N VAL A 70 1.87 -4.10 6.39
CA VAL A 70 2.97 -5.04 6.57
C VAL A 70 2.90 -5.76 7.93
N ASP A 71 3.86 -6.67 8.13
CA ASP A 71 4.03 -7.51 9.32
C ASP A 71 2.88 -8.51 9.56
N ARG A 72 3.12 -9.45 10.50
CA ARG A 72 2.22 -10.56 10.92
C ARG A 72 1.91 -11.61 9.84
N GLY A 73 1.53 -11.19 8.64
CA GLY A 73 1.34 -12.05 7.46
C GLY A 73 2.64 -12.37 6.74
N LYS A 74 2.52 -13.05 5.59
CA LYS A 74 3.67 -13.55 4.80
C LYS A 74 3.84 -12.85 3.45
N ASN A 75 2.89 -11.99 3.10
CA ASN A 75 2.76 -11.38 1.78
C ASN A 75 2.80 -9.85 1.82
N SER A 76 3.52 -9.29 2.80
CA SER A 76 3.64 -7.84 2.97
C SER A 76 4.30 -7.18 1.75
N MET A 77 5.33 -7.80 1.16
CA MET A 77 5.97 -7.27 -0.04
C MET A 77 5.05 -7.25 -1.26
N GLU A 78 4.22 -8.27 -1.45
CA GLU A 78 3.26 -8.30 -2.56
C GLU A 78 2.20 -7.22 -2.39
N ILE A 79 1.68 -7.04 -1.17
CA ILE A 79 0.74 -5.94 -0.85
C ILE A 79 1.36 -4.58 -1.16
N LEU A 80 2.57 -4.30 -0.65
CA LEU A 80 3.22 -3.01 -0.91
C LEU A 80 3.47 -2.78 -2.40
N ILE A 81 3.90 -3.80 -3.15
CA ILE A 81 4.11 -3.68 -4.60
C ILE A 81 2.81 -3.29 -5.30
N ILE A 82 1.69 -3.92 -4.96
CA ILE A 82 0.39 -3.65 -5.57
C ILE A 82 -0.09 -2.24 -5.20
N LEU A 83 -0.08 -1.89 -3.91
CA LEU A 83 -0.52 -0.58 -3.43
C LEU A 83 0.33 0.55 -4.01
N PHE A 84 1.65 0.39 -4.04
CA PHE A 84 2.56 1.39 -4.61
C PHE A 84 2.41 1.54 -6.13
N ALA A 85 2.15 0.44 -6.85
CA ALA A 85 1.86 0.52 -8.28
C ALA A 85 0.58 1.34 -8.52
N PHE A 86 -0.51 1.06 -7.78
CA PHE A 86 -1.75 1.83 -7.90
C PHE A 86 -1.57 3.29 -7.47
N LEU A 87 -0.78 3.58 -6.44
CA LEU A 87 -0.49 4.95 -6.00
C LEU A 87 0.21 5.74 -7.13
N LEU A 88 1.15 5.12 -7.83
CA LEU A 88 1.86 5.78 -8.93
C LEU A 88 0.99 5.98 -10.17
N ILE A 89 0.04 5.07 -10.43
CA ILE A 89 -0.89 5.17 -11.57
C ILE A 89 -2.01 6.17 -11.27
N TYR A 90 -2.55 6.16 -10.05
CA TYR A 90 -3.68 6.98 -9.62
C TYR A 90 -3.37 7.80 -8.35
N PRO A 91 -2.40 8.72 -8.38
CA PRO A 91 -1.93 9.44 -7.20
C PRO A 91 -2.99 10.36 -6.57
N ASN A 92 -4.05 10.70 -7.30
CA ASN A 92 -5.16 11.53 -6.84
C ASN A 92 -6.36 10.73 -6.33
N ASP A 93 -6.34 9.39 -6.47
CA ASP A 93 -7.51 8.54 -6.22
C ASP A 93 -7.19 7.32 -5.33
N LEU A 94 -5.92 6.93 -5.19
CA LEU A 94 -5.46 5.96 -4.19
C LEU A 94 -4.61 6.66 -3.12
N HIS A 95 -5.08 6.62 -1.87
CA HIS A 95 -4.41 7.26 -0.74
C HIS A 95 -3.94 6.22 0.26
N LEU A 96 -2.69 6.37 0.74
CA LEU A 96 -2.09 5.50 1.74
C LEU A 96 -1.73 6.33 2.96
N ASN A 97 -2.32 5.99 4.11
CA ASN A 97 -1.91 6.55 5.39
C ASN A 97 -0.85 5.66 6.03
N ARG A 98 0.00 6.25 6.87
CA ARG A 98 0.99 5.51 7.66
C ARG A 98 0.32 4.90 8.89
N GLY A 99 0.41 3.59 9.06
CA GLY A 99 0.08 2.89 10.30
C GLY A 99 1.30 2.80 11.22
N ASN A 100 1.14 2.17 12.39
CA ASN A 100 2.25 2.00 13.32
C ASN A 100 3.22 0.90 12.85
N HIS A 101 2.74 -0.04 12.02
CA HIS A 101 3.58 -1.09 11.44
C HIS A 101 4.45 -0.60 10.27
N GLU A 102 4.21 0.57 9.69
CA GLU A 102 5.14 1.20 8.74
C GLU A 102 6.28 1.92 9.48
N ASP A 103 6.90 1.23 10.45
CA ASP A 103 8.02 1.67 11.25
C ASP A 103 9.10 0.60 11.35
N TYR A 104 10.36 1.04 11.32
CA TYR A 104 11.53 0.17 11.35
C TYR A 104 11.55 -0.77 12.57
N MET A 105 11.21 -0.26 13.76
CA MET A 105 11.25 -1.05 14.99
C MET A 105 10.15 -2.11 15.00
N MET A 106 8.98 -1.80 14.44
CA MET A 106 7.91 -2.77 14.27
C MET A 106 8.32 -3.86 13.26
N ASN A 107 8.85 -3.47 12.11
CA ASN A 107 9.24 -4.41 11.05
C ASN A 107 10.33 -5.40 11.49
N LEU A 108 11.28 -4.94 12.31
CA LEU A 108 12.32 -5.79 12.88
C LEU A 108 11.72 -6.85 13.82
N ARG A 109 10.70 -6.48 14.60
CA ARG A 109 10.06 -7.33 15.60
C ARG A 109 9.01 -8.27 15.00
N TYR A 110 8.21 -7.79 14.07
CA TYR A 110 6.98 -8.45 13.61
C TYR A 110 7.07 -9.10 12.23
N GLY A 111 8.26 -9.11 11.63
CA GLY A 111 8.64 -10.09 10.61
C GLY A 111 8.87 -9.52 9.22
N PHE A 112 8.47 -8.28 8.92
CA PHE A 112 8.64 -7.72 7.59
C PHE A 112 10.11 -7.63 7.16
N THR A 113 11.03 -7.25 8.06
CA THR A 113 12.47 -7.23 7.76
C THR A 113 13.00 -8.62 7.36
N LYS A 114 12.50 -9.67 8.02
CA LYS A 114 12.87 -11.07 7.69
C LYS A 114 12.27 -11.50 6.35
N GLU A 115 11.04 -11.09 6.05
CA GLU A 115 10.39 -11.35 4.77
C GLU A 115 11.20 -10.76 3.61
N VAL A 116 11.56 -9.48 3.69
CA VAL A 116 12.36 -8.78 2.67
C VAL A 116 13.69 -9.49 2.45
N SER A 117 14.42 -9.79 3.53
CA SER A 117 15.72 -10.46 3.46
C SER A 117 15.62 -11.85 2.80
N LYS A 118 14.55 -12.59 3.08
CA LYS A 118 14.31 -13.91 2.49
C LYS A 118 13.96 -13.81 1.00
N LYS A 119 13.14 -12.83 0.59
CA LYS A 119 12.64 -12.70 -0.78
C LYS A 119 13.65 -12.07 -1.74
N TYR A 120 14.42 -11.09 -1.27
CA TYR A 120 15.24 -10.23 -2.14
C TYR A 120 16.74 -10.36 -1.95
N LYS A 121 17.22 -11.42 -1.27
CA LYS A 121 18.64 -11.79 -1.06
C LYS A 121 19.61 -10.67 -1.47
N VAL A 122 19.88 -9.77 -0.52
CA VAL A 122 21.01 -8.84 -0.64
C VAL A 122 22.30 -9.65 -0.57
#